data_AF-A0A2X1PZU7-F1
#
_entry.id   AF-A0A2X1PZU7-F1
#
_cell.length_a   1.000
_cell.length_b   1.000
_cell.length_c   1.000
_cell.angle_alpha   90.00
_cell.angle_beta   90.00
_cell.angle_gamma   90.00
#
_symmetry.space_group_name_H-M   'P 1'
#
loop_
_entity.id
_entity.type
_entity.pdbx_description
1 polymer ?
#
loop_
_entity_poly.entity_id
_entity_poly.type
_entity_poly.pdbx_seq_one_letter_code
_entity_poly.pdbx_strand_id
1 'polypeptide(L)'
;MIPGGKRRSKKDPELLNFERSFLINDDAEKVSKLDFPNFWHQGNLKLKLTYQFEPGTDADGVTVHIPLPLLNQVEMTGFDWQIPGLREELVIALIKSLPKSYRRNFVPAPNYAQAFLSRTVPLEKPLLDTLIYELRRMTGVTVEAEQWNWEQIPSHLKMTFRVVDENDKKIAESMNLDELKFSLKDRVQESISAVADDGIEQSGLHIWSFADLPQCYEQKQRGFSVKAFPAIVDEKRCCRYKTV
;
A
#
# COMPACT_ATOMS: atom_id res chain seq x y z
N MET A 1 -5.50 -4.45 -63.96
CA MET A 1 -6.49 -3.76 -63.12
C MET A 1 -6.10 -3.99 -61.65
N ILE A 2 -5.52 -2.98 -61.00
CA ILE A 2 -5.34 -2.85 -59.52
C ILE A 2 -6.74 -2.39 -58.98
N PRO A 3 -7.18 -2.49 -57.68
CA PRO A 3 -6.50 -2.61 -56.37
C PRO A 3 -7.18 -3.67 -55.43
N GLY A 4 -6.80 -3.93 -54.18
CA GLY A 4 -5.89 -3.30 -53.23
C GLY A 4 -5.95 -4.06 -51.88
N GLY A 5 -5.02 -3.75 -50.98
CA GLY A 5 -5.02 -4.32 -49.62
C GLY A 5 -3.66 -4.22 -48.93
N LYS A 6 -3.10 -3.01 -48.85
CA LYS A 6 -1.86 -2.73 -48.12
C LYS A 6 -2.20 -2.30 -46.69
N ARG A 7 -1.50 -2.90 -45.72
CA ARG A 7 -1.28 -2.49 -44.32
C ARG A 7 -2.47 -2.63 -43.36
N ARG A 8 -2.44 -3.70 -42.55
CA ARG A 8 -2.96 -3.65 -41.17
C ARG A 8 -1.80 -3.42 -40.20
N SER A 9 -2.04 -2.48 -39.30
CA SER A 9 -1.10 -1.82 -38.40
C SER A 9 -0.56 -2.78 -37.33
N LYS A 10 0.75 -2.72 -37.10
CA LYS A 10 1.37 -3.02 -35.80
C LYS A 10 0.84 -2.00 -34.78
N LYS A 11 0.49 -2.46 -33.59
CA LYS A 11 0.72 -1.86 -32.26
C LYS A 11 -0.29 -2.44 -31.27
N ASP A 12 0.12 -3.50 -30.59
CA ASP A 12 0.08 -3.53 -29.12
C ASP A 12 0.96 -4.68 -28.59
N PRO A 13 2.20 -4.42 -28.13
CA PRO A 13 3.04 -5.41 -27.48
C PRO A 13 3.21 -5.18 -25.96
N GLU A 14 2.25 -4.55 -25.25
CA GLU A 14 2.36 -4.29 -23.80
C GLU A 14 1.32 -5.00 -22.93
N LEU A 15 0.76 -6.10 -23.43
CA LEU A 15 0.11 -7.11 -22.58
C LEU A 15 0.87 -8.42 -22.72
N LEU A 16 2.19 -8.36 -22.47
CA LEU A 16 2.97 -9.56 -22.20
C LEU A 16 2.58 -10.03 -20.79
N ASN A 17 1.46 -10.75 -20.78
CA ASN A 17 0.94 -11.48 -19.65
C ASN A 17 2.09 -12.24 -18.98
N PHE A 18 2.30 -11.99 -17.69
CA PHE A 18 3.08 -12.80 -16.77
C PHE A 18 2.43 -14.19 -16.54
N GLU A 19 2.04 -14.87 -17.61
CA GLU A 19 1.81 -16.30 -17.61
C GLU A 19 3.13 -16.99 -17.99
N ARG A 20 3.65 -17.86 -17.10
CA ARG A 20 4.49 -19.06 -17.37
C ARG A 20 5.97 -19.12 -16.97
N SER A 21 6.55 -18.21 -16.19
CA SER A 21 7.91 -18.47 -15.66
C SER A 21 7.96 -19.06 -14.23
N PHE A 22 6.82 -19.31 -13.56
CA PHE A 22 6.82 -19.81 -12.18
C PHE A 22 6.14 -21.18 -11.94
N LEU A 23 5.73 -21.91 -12.97
CA LEU A 23 4.82 -23.05 -12.79
C LEU A 23 5.45 -24.42 -13.07
N ILE A 24 5.94 -25.05 -12.00
CA ILE A 24 5.97 -26.52 -11.87
C ILE A 24 5.45 -26.84 -10.46
N ASN A 25 4.40 -27.69 -10.40
CA ASN A 25 3.58 -28.15 -9.25
C ASN A 25 2.36 -27.30 -8.85
N ASP A 26 1.22 -27.97 -8.71
CA ASP A 26 -0.08 -27.42 -8.28
C ASP A 26 -0.04 -26.90 -6.82
N ASP A 27 0.84 -27.49 -5.99
CA ASP A 27 1.17 -26.96 -4.65
C ASP A 27 2.00 -25.67 -4.74
N ALA A 28 2.85 -25.52 -5.76
CA ALA A 28 3.63 -24.31 -6.00
C ALA A 28 2.73 -23.15 -6.46
N GLU A 29 1.64 -23.41 -7.18
CA GLU A 29 0.64 -22.38 -7.52
C GLU A 29 -0.05 -21.78 -6.29
N LYS A 30 -0.45 -22.63 -5.34
CA LYS A 30 -1.12 -22.16 -4.10
C LYS A 30 -0.15 -21.42 -3.19
N VAL A 31 1.07 -21.94 -3.05
CA VAL A 31 2.15 -21.29 -2.28
C VAL A 31 2.50 -19.93 -2.90
N SER A 32 2.68 -19.87 -4.22
CA SER A 32 2.96 -18.61 -4.94
C SER A 32 1.85 -17.56 -4.78
N LYS A 33 0.56 -17.93 -4.79
CA LYS A 33 -0.54 -16.98 -4.57
C LYS A 33 -0.61 -16.43 -3.13
N LEU A 34 -0.17 -17.21 -2.14
CA LEU A 34 -0.07 -16.75 -0.76
C LEU A 34 1.16 -15.86 -0.56
N ASP A 35 2.24 -16.16 -1.28
CA ASP A 35 3.48 -15.40 -1.24
C ASP A 35 3.38 -14.05 -1.99
N PHE A 36 2.61 -14.03 -3.07
CA PHE A 36 2.36 -12.87 -3.93
C PHE A 36 0.85 -12.57 -4.01
N PRO A 37 0.25 -12.05 -2.94
CA PRO A 37 -1.19 -11.83 -2.88
C PRO A 37 -1.65 -10.74 -3.84
N ASN A 38 -2.83 -10.87 -4.42
CA ASN A 38 -3.39 -9.79 -5.27
C ASN A 38 -3.83 -8.56 -4.47
N PHE A 39 -4.00 -8.70 -3.16
CA PHE A 39 -4.53 -7.65 -2.29
C PHE A 39 -3.78 -7.59 -0.96
N TRP A 40 -3.56 -6.37 -0.49
CA TRP A 40 -3.18 -6.06 0.87
C TRP A 40 -4.42 -5.80 1.72
N HIS A 41 -4.43 -6.34 2.93
CA HIS A 41 -5.53 -6.19 3.86
C HIS A 41 -5.07 -5.46 5.12
N GLN A 42 -5.78 -4.39 5.49
CA GLN A 42 -5.53 -3.63 6.71
C GLN A 42 -6.88 -3.27 7.34
N GLY A 43 -7.24 -3.95 8.43
CA GLY A 43 -8.57 -3.81 9.03
C GLY A 43 -9.68 -4.14 8.01
N ASN A 44 -10.52 -3.14 7.70
CA ASN A 44 -11.59 -3.24 6.70
C ASN A 44 -11.14 -2.87 5.27
N LEU A 45 -9.90 -2.44 5.08
CA LEU A 45 -9.37 -2.04 3.78
C LEU A 45 -8.88 -3.25 2.99
N LYS A 46 -9.16 -3.23 1.68
CA LYS A 46 -8.67 -4.18 0.69
C LYS A 46 -8.03 -3.39 -0.45
N LEU A 47 -6.71 -3.34 -0.49
CA LEU A 47 -5.93 -2.55 -1.45
C LEU A 47 -5.33 -3.47 -2.50
N LYS A 48 -5.43 -3.12 -3.78
CA LYS A 48 -4.88 -3.94 -4.86
C LYS A 48 -3.36 -3.85 -4.88
N LEU A 49 -2.70 -4.97 -5.13
CA LEU A 49 -1.25 -5.05 -5.33
C LEU A 49 -0.93 -5.31 -6.80
N THR A 50 0.13 -4.68 -7.30
CA THR A 50 0.75 -5.03 -8.58
C THR A 50 2.26 -5.20 -8.40
N TYR A 51 2.82 -6.05 -9.24
CA TYR A 51 4.22 -6.46 -9.18
C TYR A 51 4.91 -6.11 -10.50
N GLN A 52 6.08 -5.49 -10.42
CA GLN A 52 6.95 -5.28 -11.56
C GLN A 52 8.37 -5.69 -11.17
N PHE A 53 9.02 -6.49 -12.02
CA PHE A 53 10.38 -6.97 -11.81
C PHE A 53 11.23 -6.51 -12.98
N GLU A 54 11.39 -5.20 -13.10
CA GLU A 54 12.16 -4.57 -14.17
C GLU A 54 13.19 -3.63 -13.54
N PRO A 55 14.45 -4.11 -13.40
CA PRO A 55 15.52 -3.32 -12.81
C PRO A 55 15.66 -1.97 -13.53
N GLY A 56 15.52 -0.87 -12.77
CA GLY A 56 15.76 0.50 -13.27
C GLY A 56 14.53 1.30 -13.68
N THR A 57 13.30 0.82 -13.39
CA THR A 57 12.07 1.63 -13.50
C THR A 57 11.60 2.11 -12.12
N ASP A 58 10.90 3.25 -12.06
CA ASP A 58 10.39 3.82 -10.79
C ASP A 58 9.35 2.92 -10.08
N ALA A 59 8.77 1.94 -10.79
CA ALA A 59 7.75 1.03 -10.27
C ALA A 59 8.27 -0.39 -9.99
N ASP A 60 9.60 -0.59 -9.98
CA ASP A 60 10.22 -1.86 -9.63
C ASP A 60 9.88 -2.28 -8.19
N GLY A 61 9.44 -3.53 -8.01
CA GLY A 61 8.95 -4.07 -6.75
C GLY A 61 7.42 -4.17 -6.64
N VAL A 62 6.91 -3.82 -5.45
CA VAL A 62 5.49 -3.99 -5.08
C VAL A 62 4.81 -2.65 -5.01
N THR A 63 3.73 -2.46 -5.78
CA THR A 63 2.91 -1.25 -5.74
C THR A 63 1.55 -1.53 -5.09
N VAL A 64 1.21 -0.73 -4.09
CA VAL A 64 -0.11 -0.68 -3.43
C VAL A 64 -0.96 0.38 -4.11
N HIS A 65 -2.11 -0.01 -4.64
CA HIS A 65 -3.06 0.92 -5.25
C HIS A 65 -4.09 1.36 -4.21
N ILE A 66 -4.14 2.67 -3.97
CA ILE A 66 -4.97 3.31 -2.97
C ILE A 66 -5.97 4.23 -3.68
N PRO A 67 -7.27 3.93 -3.67
CA PRO A 67 -8.28 4.86 -4.11
C PRO A 67 -8.18 6.19 -3.34
N LEU A 68 -8.25 7.32 -4.04
CA LEU A 68 -8.13 8.66 -3.44
C LEU A 68 -8.99 8.85 -2.16
N PRO A 69 -10.28 8.43 -2.10
CA PRO A 69 -11.10 8.57 -0.90
C PRO A 69 -10.59 7.79 0.33
N LEU A 70 -9.79 6.74 0.11
CA LEU A 70 -9.27 5.89 1.17
C LEU A 70 -7.90 6.33 1.69
N LEU A 71 -7.25 7.30 1.03
CA LEU A 71 -5.86 7.67 1.32
C LEU A 71 -5.63 8.00 2.80
N ASN A 72 -6.55 8.74 3.42
CA ASN A 72 -6.46 9.13 4.83
C ASN A 72 -6.76 7.99 5.82
N GLN A 73 -7.36 6.88 5.35
CA GLN A 73 -7.67 5.72 6.18
C GLN A 73 -6.53 4.67 6.18
N VAL A 74 -5.63 4.73 5.20
CA VAL A 74 -4.49 3.80 5.12
C VAL A 74 -3.43 4.21 6.12
N GLU A 75 -3.01 3.29 6.97
CA GLU A 75 -1.91 3.51 7.93
C GLU A 75 -0.63 2.83 7.46
N MET A 76 0.54 3.36 7.85
CA MET A 76 1.83 2.73 7.49
C MET A 76 2.04 1.35 8.13
N THR A 77 1.19 0.96 9.08
CA THR A 77 1.32 -0.29 9.83
C THR A 77 1.33 -1.53 8.93
N GLY A 78 2.43 -2.28 8.99
CA GLY A 78 2.59 -3.57 8.34
C GLY A 78 3.25 -3.53 6.97
N PHE A 79 3.25 -2.39 6.26
CA PHE A 79 3.89 -2.30 4.94
C PHE A 79 5.42 -2.46 5.02
N ASP A 80 6.00 -2.16 6.18
CA ASP A 80 7.40 -2.43 6.52
C ASP A 80 7.77 -3.92 6.48
N TRP A 81 6.80 -4.82 6.66
CA TRP A 81 7.00 -6.27 6.52
C TRP A 81 7.04 -6.76 5.08
N GLN A 82 6.60 -5.96 4.11
CA GLN A 82 6.44 -6.40 2.73
C GLN A 82 5.51 -7.62 2.58
N ILE A 83 5.22 -8.01 1.33
CA ILE A 83 4.52 -9.27 1.02
C ILE A 83 5.34 -10.51 1.43
N PRO A 84 4.70 -11.66 1.71
CA PRO A 84 5.40 -12.84 2.19
C PRO A 84 6.54 -13.32 1.27
N GLY A 85 6.35 -13.25 -0.05
CA GLY A 85 7.33 -13.69 -1.05
C GLY A 85 8.64 -12.88 -1.08
N LEU A 86 8.67 -11.67 -0.51
CA LEU A 86 9.87 -10.81 -0.49
C LEU A 86 10.42 -10.59 0.93
N ARG A 87 9.79 -11.15 1.96
CA ARG A 87 10.18 -10.97 3.37
C ARG A 87 11.58 -11.46 3.66
N GLU A 88 11.93 -12.65 3.19
CA GLU A 88 13.26 -13.21 3.42
C GLU A 88 14.34 -12.34 2.80
N GLU A 89 14.14 -11.90 1.56
CA GLU A 89 15.07 -11.00 0.87
C GLU A 89 15.21 -9.66 1.60
N LEU A 90 14.10 -9.07 2.04
CA LEU A 90 14.09 -7.84 2.83
C LEU A 90 14.89 -7.99 4.13
N VAL A 91 14.65 -9.06 4.90
CA VAL A 91 15.37 -9.30 6.16
C VAL A 91 16.86 -9.54 5.91
N ILE A 92 17.23 -10.28 4.85
CA ILE A 92 18.63 -10.45 4.46
C ILE A 92 19.27 -9.10 4.11
N ALA A 93 18.57 -8.27 3.33
CA ALA A 93 19.05 -6.94 2.94
C ALA A 93 19.25 -6.05 4.17
N LEU A 94 18.31 -6.07 5.12
CA LEU A 94 18.41 -5.35 6.39
C LEU A 94 19.62 -5.80 7.21
N ILE A 95 19.86 -7.11 7.38
CA ILE A 95 21.04 -7.62 8.08
C ILE A 95 22.34 -7.17 7.37
N LYS A 96 22.34 -7.19 6.02
CA LYS A 96 23.48 -6.73 5.22
C LYS A 96 23.68 -5.21 5.28
N SER A 97 22.64 -4.42 5.57
CA SER A 97 22.75 -2.96 5.71
C SER A 97 23.53 -2.55 6.97
N LEU A 98 23.60 -3.43 7.98
CA LEU A 98 24.26 -3.14 9.25
C LEU A 98 25.76 -2.83 9.08
N PRO A 99 26.34 -1.98 9.96
CA PRO A 99 27.78 -1.78 10.04
C PRO A 99 28.55 -3.09 10.22
N LYS A 100 29.79 -3.13 9.71
CA LYS A 100 30.64 -4.33 9.71
C LYS A 100 30.79 -4.98 11.10
N SER A 101 30.85 -4.18 12.16
CA SER A 101 30.97 -4.63 13.55
C SER A 101 29.77 -5.46 14.03
N TYR A 102 28.56 -5.14 13.56
CA TYR A 102 27.34 -5.87 13.85
C TYR A 102 27.13 -7.05 12.89
N ARG A 103 27.34 -6.82 11.59
CA ARG A 103 27.09 -7.81 10.52
C ARG A 103 27.81 -9.14 10.74
N ARG A 104 29.03 -9.12 11.29
CA ARG A 104 29.82 -10.32 11.60
C ARG A 104 29.12 -11.30 12.56
N ASN A 105 28.19 -10.82 13.40
CA ASN A 105 27.43 -11.67 14.32
C ASN A 105 26.29 -12.42 13.62
N PHE A 106 25.94 -12.02 12.39
CA PHE A 106 24.81 -12.54 11.63
C PHE A 106 25.27 -13.25 10.36
N VAL A 107 26.43 -13.93 10.39
CA VAL A 107 26.95 -14.68 9.25
C VAL A 107 26.67 -16.18 9.45
N PRO A 108 26.05 -16.87 8.46
CA PRO A 108 25.49 -16.36 7.21
C PRO A 108 24.13 -15.64 7.38
N ALA A 109 23.95 -14.48 6.75
CA ALA A 109 22.71 -13.68 6.88
C ALA A 109 21.42 -14.43 6.52
N PRO A 110 21.39 -15.29 5.47
CA PRO A 110 20.19 -16.08 5.16
C PRO A 110 19.73 -16.98 6.30
N ASN A 111 20.66 -17.60 7.03
CA ASN A 111 20.32 -18.49 8.14
C ASN A 111 19.60 -17.72 9.26
N TYR A 112 20.06 -16.50 9.56
CA TYR A 112 19.43 -15.64 10.56
C TYR A 112 18.07 -15.11 10.08
N ALA A 113 17.93 -14.78 8.80
CA ALA A 113 16.65 -14.37 8.23
C ALA A 113 15.60 -15.49 8.31
N GLN A 114 15.96 -16.72 7.95
CA GLN A 114 15.09 -17.89 8.06
C GLN A 114 14.75 -18.22 9.53
N ALA A 115 15.74 -18.16 10.42
CA ALA A 115 15.51 -18.34 11.85
C ALA A 115 14.59 -17.26 12.44
N PHE A 116 14.66 -16.03 11.94
CA PHE A 116 13.77 -14.94 12.32
C PHE A 116 12.33 -15.17 11.84
N LEU A 117 12.15 -15.47 10.56
CA LEU A 117 10.83 -15.68 9.97
C LEU A 117 10.12 -16.92 10.55
N SER A 118 10.86 -17.96 10.95
CA SER A 118 10.27 -19.15 11.59
C SER A 118 9.82 -18.95 13.04
N ARG A 119 10.19 -17.84 13.68
CA ARG A 119 9.89 -17.56 15.10
C ARG A 119 8.90 -16.42 15.31
N THR A 120 8.60 -15.68 14.25
CA THR A 120 7.81 -14.45 14.33
C THR A 120 6.44 -14.64 13.70
N VAL A 121 5.46 -13.92 14.23
CA VAL A 121 4.16 -13.75 13.60
C VAL A 121 4.19 -12.39 12.90
N PRO A 122 4.22 -12.35 11.56
CA PRO A 122 4.27 -11.08 10.83
C PRO A 122 3.09 -10.17 11.19
N LEU A 123 3.30 -8.85 11.10
CA LEU A 123 2.28 -7.81 11.27
C LEU A 123 1.76 -7.57 12.70
N GLU A 124 2.16 -8.36 13.71
CA GLU A 124 1.79 -8.07 15.11
C GLU A 124 2.50 -6.84 15.68
N LYS A 125 3.74 -6.60 15.24
CA LYS A 125 4.61 -5.50 15.66
C LYS A 125 5.38 -4.97 14.46
N PRO A 126 5.95 -3.76 14.53
CA PRO A 126 6.86 -3.28 13.49
C PRO A 126 8.00 -4.28 13.22
N LEU A 127 8.38 -4.44 11.96
CA LEU A 127 9.40 -5.37 11.52
C LEU A 127 10.72 -5.10 12.25
N LEU A 128 11.11 -3.84 12.35
CA LEU A 128 12.38 -3.44 12.94
C LEU A 128 12.47 -3.82 14.42
N ASP A 129 11.43 -3.52 15.20
CA ASP A 129 11.35 -3.87 16.61
C ASP A 129 11.44 -5.38 16.82
N THR A 130 10.73 -6.12 15.96
CA THR A 130 10.73 -7.58 16.00
C THR A 130 12.11 -8.15 15.66
N LEU A 131 12.78 -7.59 14.65
CA LEU A 131 14.14 -7.97 14.25
C LEU A 131 15.14 -7.74 15.38
N ILE A 132 15.14 -6.54 15.97
CA ILE A 132 16.03 -6.19 17.08
C ILE A 132 15.84 -7.18 18.24
N TYR A 133 14.59 -7.46 18.59
CA TYR A 133 14.25 -8.38 19.68
C TYR A 133 14.71 -9.81 19.40
N GLU A 134 14.35 -10.39 18.25
CA GLU A 134 14.64 -11.79 17.94
C GLU A 134 16.12 -12.04 17.62
N LEU A 135 16.79 -11.14 16.90
CA LEU A 135 18.22 -11.29 16.62
C LEU A 135 19.07 -11.18 17.89
N ARG A 136 18.66 -10.35 18.85
CA ARG A 136 19.27 -10.32 20.18
C ARG A 136 19.09 -11.64 20.91
N ARG A 137 17.91 -12.27 20.83
CA ARG A 137 17.68 -13.59 21.46
C ARG A 137 18.52 -14.70 20.83
N MET A 138 18.81 -14.61 19.53
CA MET A 138 19.65 -15.58 18.84
C MET A 138 21.14 -15.42 19.13
N THR A 139 21.63 -14.18 19.28
CA THR A 139 23.07 -13.89 19.30
C THR A 139 23.59 -13.28 20.61
N GLY A 140 22.70 -12.78 21.48
CA GLY A 140 23.03 -11.97 22.65
C GLY A 140 23.40 -10.51 22.34
N VAL A 141 23.56 -10.14 21.06
CA VAL A 141 23.98 -8.80 20.65
C VAL A 141 22.75 -7.92 20.44
N THR A 142 22.75 -6.73 21.07
CA THR A 142 21.73 -5.71 20.82
C THR A 142 22.20 -4.81 19.69
N VAL A 143 21.34 -4.59 18.70
CA VAL A 143 21.57 -3.67 17.58
C VAL A 143 20.56 -2.54 17.73
N GLU A 144 21.05 -1.33 17.98
CA GLU A 144 20.19 -0.14 18.10
C GLU A 144 19.50 0.19 16.77
N ALA A 145 18.33 0.82 16.83
CA ALA A 145 17.49 1.11 15.67
C ALA A 145 18.22 1.96 14.61
N GLU A 146 19.07 2.89 15.04
CA GLU A 146 19.82 3.81 14.18
C GLU A 146 20.92 3.11 13.36
N GLN A 147 21.27 1.86 13.72
CA GLN A 147 22.27 1.08 12.99
C GLN A 147 21.71 0.46 11.72
N TRP A 148 20.39 0.41 11.56
CA TRP A 148 19.72 -0.17 10.40
C TRP A 148 19.60 0.86 9.30
N ASN A 149 20.34 0.66 8.20
CA ASN A 149 20.39 1.62 7.11
C ASN A 149 19.36 1.28 6.03
N TRP A 150 18.17 1.90 6.15
CA TRP A 150 17.09 1.77 5.17
C TRP A 150 17.40 2.35 3.79
N GLU A 151 18.32 3.30 3.68
CA GLU A 151 18.73 3.88 2.39
C GLU A 151 19.48 2.86 1.53
N GLN A 152 20.21 1.92 2.15
CA GLN A 152 20.90 0.84 1.46
C GLN A 152 19.98 -0.30 0.99
N ILE A 153 18.72 -0.29 1.40
CA ILE A 153 17.76 -1.32 0.98
C ILE A 153 17.35 -1.05 -0.47
N PRO A 154 17.49 -2.05 -1.36
CA PRO A 154 17.04 -1.97 -2.75
C PRO A 154 15.61 -1.44 -2.87
N SER A 155 15.36 -0.60 -3.88
CA SER A 155 14.06 0.02 -4.12
C SER A 155 12.95 -1.02 -4.28
N HIS A 156 13.22 -2.14 -4.95
CA HIS A 156 12.23 -3.20 -5.21
C HIS A 156 11.78 -3.93 -3.94
N LEU A 157 12.49 -3.78 -2.82
CA LEU A 157 12.11 -4.33 -1.51
C LEU A 157 11.30 -3.34 -0.67
N LYS A 158 11.14 -2.09 -1.14
CA LYS A 158 10.28 -1.08 -0.52
C LYS A 158 8.95 -1.05 -1.25
N MET A 159 7.86 -0.90 -0.52
CA MET A 159 6.54 -0.77 -1.13
C MET A 159 6.37 0.64 -1.70
N THR A 160 5.83 0.71 -2.92
CA THR A 160 5.42 1.96 -3.55
C THR A 160 3.91 2.14 -3.37
N PHE A 161 3.48 3.34 -3.02
CA PHE A 161 2.07 3.68 -2.87
C PHE A 161 1.62 4.50 -4.07
N ARG A 162 0.60 4.02 -4.78
CA ARG A 162 0.00 4.68 -5.93
C ARG A 162 -1.41 5.10 -5.60
N VAL A 163 -1.68 6.41 -5.64
CA VAL A 163 -3.03 6.93 -5.48
C VAL A 163 -3.73 6.97 -6.82
N VAL A 164 -4.94 6.40 -6.89
CA VAL A 164 -5.72 6.27 -8.12
C VAL A 164 -7.09 6.95 -8.01
N ASP A 165 -7.63 7.36 -9.16
CA ASP A 165 -9.01 7.85 -9.28
C ASP A 165 -10.02 6.69 -9.42
N GLU A 166 -11.29 7.03 -9.65
CA GLU A 166 -12.40 6.08 -9.79
C GLU A 166 -12.30 5.16 -11.03
N ASN A 167 -11.41 5.48 -11.97
CA ASN A 167 -11.15 4.75 -13.20
C ASN A 167 -9.80 4.02 -13.16
N ASP A 168 -9.22 3.82 -11.97
CA ASP A 168 -7.89 3.24 -11.74
C ASP A 168 -6.74 4.04 -12.39
N LYS A 169 -6.95 5.32 -12.72
CA LYS A 169 -5.89 6.16 -13.29
C LYS A 169 -5.01 6.73 -12.18
N LYS A 170 -3.70 6.63 -12.37
CA LYS A 170 -2.69 7.19 -11.46
C LYS A 170 -2.85 8.70 -11.31
N ILE A 171 -3.01 9.15 -10.06
CA ILE A 171 -2.97 10.56 -9.65
C ILE A 171 -1.57 10.95 -9.20
N ALA A 172 -1.00 10.18 -8.27
CA ALA A 172 0.33 10.38 -7.70
C ALA A 172 0.90 9.05 -7.21
N GLU A 173 2.20 9.02 -6.98
CA GLU A 173 2.92 7.83 -6.56
C GLU A 173 4.16 8.22 -5.76
N SER A 174 4.42 7.55 -4.65
CA SER A 174 5.60 7.75 -3.80
C SER A 174 5.85 6.51 -2.95
N MET A 175 7.08 6.31 -2.48
CA MET A 175 7.40 5.33 -1.43
C MET A 175 7.06 5.86 -0.03
N ASN A 176 6.68 7.14 0.09
CA ASN A 176 6.27 7.77 1.34
C ASN A 176 4.77 8.08 1.34
N LEU A 177 4.00 7.31 2.13
CA LEU A 177 2.56 7.49 2.25
C LEU A 177 2.18 8.84 2.87
N ASP A 178 2.96 9.34 3.83
CA ASP A 178 2.65 10.62 4.50
C ASP A 178 2.85 11.80 3.55
N GLU A 179 3.84 11.72 2.65
CA GLU A 179 4.02 12.69 1.58
C GLU A 179 2.82 12.72 0.62
N LEU A 180 2.25 11.54 0.29
CA LEU A 180 1.04 11.46 -0.53
C LEU A 180 -0.17 12.02 0.21
N LYS A 181 -0.37 11.67 1.48
CA LYS A 181 -1.44 12.23 2.32
C LYS A 181 -1.36 13.76 2.39
N PHE A 182 -0.15 14.30 2.58
CA PHE A 182 0.07 15.73 2.64
C PHE A 182 -0.19 16.43 1.31
N SER A 183 0.36 15.91 0.21
CA SER A 183 0.24 16.53 -1.11
C SER A 183 -1.16 16.44 -1.73
N LEU A 184 -1.96 15.43 -1.35
CA LEU A 184 -3.30 15.20 -1.90
C LEU A 184 -4.45 15.61 -0.97
N LYS A 185 -4.15 16.24 0.18
CA LYS A 185 -5.14 16.58 1.20
C LYS A 185 -6.39 17.28 0.64
N ASP A 186 -6.20 18.31 -0.19
CA ASP A 186 -7.31 19.08 -0.76
C ASP A 186 -8.16 18.23 -1.72
N ARG A 187 -7.51 17.42 -2.56
CA ARG A 187 -8.20 16.51 -3.49
C ARG A 187 -8.97 15.41 -2.77
N VAL A 188 -8.45 14.91 -1.65
CA VAL A 188 -9.18 13.93 -0.82
C VAL A 188 -10.45 14.56 -0.26
N GLN A 189 -10.39 15.79 0.25
CA GLN A 189 -11.58 16.50 0.76
C GLN A 189 -12.62 16.75 -0.33
N GLU A 190 -12.20 17.16 -1.52
CA GLU A 190 -13.08 17.32 -2.69
C GLU A 190 -13.74 15.99 -3.08
N SER A 191 -12.96 14.91 -3.11
CA SER A 191 -13.45 13.57 -3.46
C SER A 191 -14.44 13.01 -2.44
N ILE A 192 -14.22 13.23 -1.14
CA ILE A 192 -15.16 12.84 -0.09
C ILE A 192 -16.46 13.64 -0.20
N SER A 193 -16.37 14.95 -0.45
CA SER A 193 -17.55 15.82 -0.63
C SER A 193 -18.40 15.35 -1.82
N ALA A 194 -17.76 15.08 -2.97
CA ALA A 194 -18.45 14.62 -4.17
C ALA A 194 -19.15 13.26 -4.00
N VAL A 195 -18.58 12.36 -3.21
CA VAL A 195 -19.21 11.06 -2.89
C VAL A 195 -20.36 11.20 -1.89
N ALA A 196 -20.27 12.18 -0.98
CA ALA A 196 -21.33 12.47 0.00
C ALA A 196 -22.51 13.27 -0.57
N ASP A 197 -22.30 14.04 -1.64
CA ASP A 197 -23.34 14.77 -2.38
C ASP A 197 -24.42 13.84 -2.97
N ASP A 198 -24.07 12.59 -3.28
CA ASP A 198 -25.03 11.59 -3.82
C ASP A 198 -26.07 11.09 -2.79
N GLY A 199 -26.15 11.68 -1.59
CA GLY A 199 -27.22 11.37 -0.65
C GLY A 199 -27.33 12.16 0.65
N ILE A 200 -26.49 13.18 0.92
CA ILE A 200 -26.42 13.77 2.26
C ILE A 200 -26.28 15.30 2.32
N GLU A 201 -25.70 15.98 1.33
CA GLU A 201 -25.55 17.44 1.40
C GLU A 201 -26.89 18.17 1.23
N GLN A 202 -27.41 18.71 2.33
CA GLN A 202 -28.53 19.66 2.33
C GLN A 202 -28.00 21.08 2.51
N SER A 203 -28.33 21.93 1.54
CA SER A 203 -28.04 23.36 1.54
C SER A 203 -29.33 24.18 1.69
N GLY A 204 -29.24 25.39 2.25
CA GLY A 204 -30.42 26.26 2.45
C GLY A 204 -31.27 25.94 3.68
N LEU A 205 -30.71 25.29 4.70
CA LEU A 205 -31.42 25.01 5.95
C LEU A 205 -31.63 26.31 6.75
N HIS A 206 -32.88 26.79 6.76
CA HIS A 206 -33.32 27.94 7.57
C HIS A 206 -34.01 27.51 8.88
N ILE A 207 -34.23 26.20 9.06
CA ILE A 207 -34.89 25.60 10.22
C ILE A 207 -34.08 24.35 10.58
N TRP A 208 -33.79 24.15 11.87
CA TRP A 208 -33.13 22.93 12.36
C TRP A 208 -34.03 21.71 12.07
N SER A 209 -33.70 20.94 11.02
CA SER A 209 -34.52 19.81 10.55
C SER A 209 -33.80 18.46 10.53
N PHE A 210 -32.58 18.36 11.07
CA PHE A 210 -31.88 17.09 11.26
C PHE A 210 -32.08 16.60 12.69
N ALA A 211 -32.70 15.42 12.86
CA ALA A 211 -32.57 14.64 14.09
C ALA A 211 -31.13 14.08 14.17
N ASP A 212 -30.61 13.90 15.40
CA ASP A 212 -29.28 13.41 15.78
C ASP A 212 -28.26 13.22 14.64
N LEU A 213 -27.27 14.11 14.58
CA LEU A 213 -26.14 13.99 13.66
C LEU A 213 -25.39 12.66 13.92
N PRO A 214 -25.27 11.77 12.92
CA PRO A 214 -24.47 10.57 13.09
C PRO A 214 -23.01 10.97 13.28
N GLN A 215 -22.33 10.41 14.28
CA GLN A 215 -20.92 10.71 14.56
C GLN A 215 -19.97 10.30 13.42
N CYS A 216 -20.39 9.39 12.54
CA CYS A 216 -19.64 8.90 11.39
C CYS A 216 -20.65 8.39 10.36
N TYR A 217 -20.47 8.78 9.10
CA TYR A 217 -21.21 8.22 7.98
C TYR A 217 -20.30 7.24 7.23
N GLU A 218 -20.81 6.03 6.98
CA GLU A 218 -20.07 4.97 6.28
C GLU A 218 -20.82 4.57 5.01
N GLN A 219 -20.25 4.88 3.84
CA GLN A 219 -20.83 4.48 2.55
C GLN A 219 -20.02 3.35 1.93
N LYS A 220 -20.72 2.27 1.53
CA LYS A 220 -20.09 1.19 0.78
C LYS A 220 -20.04 1.56 -0.70
N GLN A 221 -18.84 1.74 -1.23
CA GLN A 221 -18.59 1.83 -2.67
C GLN A 221 -17.65 0.72 -3.10
N ARG A 222 -18.01 0.02 -4.20
CA ARG A 222 -17.16 -0.94 -4.93
C ARG A 222 -16.29 -1.88 -4.06
N GLY A 223 -16.83 -2.35 -2.94
CA GLY A 223 -16.17 -3.34 -2.07
C GLY A 223 -15.36 -2.78 -0.90
N PHE A 224 -15.37 -1.47 -0.67
CA PHE A 224 -14.77 -0.82 0.51
C PHE A 224 -15.74 0.18 1.14
N SER A 225 -15.53 0.48 2.42
CA SER A 225 -16.33 1.48 3.13
C SER A 225 -15.57 2.80 3.20
N VAL A 226 -16.18 3.88 2.72
CA VAL A 226 -15.68 5.25 2.90
C VAL A 226 -16.30 5.79 4.17
N LYS A 227 -15.46 6.18 5.14
CA LYS A 227 -15.90 6.91 6.34
C LYS A 227 -15.79 8.40 6.09
N ALA A 228 -16.83 9.11 6.48
CA ALA A 228 -16.98 10.53 6.24
C ALA A 228 -17.57 11.17 7.50
N PHE A 229 -17.02 12.30 7.94
CA PHE A 229 -17.42 12.92 9.21
C PHE A 229 -18.23 14.19 8.92
N PRO A 230 -19.49 14.28 9.39
CA PRO A 230 -20.29 15.46 9.13
C PRO A 230 -19.80 16.67 9.92
N ALA A 231 -19.74 17.81 9.27
CA ALA A 231 -19.54 19.11 9.88
C ALA A 231 -20.63 20.10 9.48
N ILE A 232 -21.02 20.95 10.42
CA ILE A 232 -21.91 22.08 10.13
C ILE A 232 -21.05 23.28 9.77
N VAL A 233 -21.33 23.88 8.62
CA VAL A 233 -20.69 25.12 8.17
C VAL A 233 -21.74 26.24 8.20
N ASP A 234 -21.44 27.32 8.91
CA ASP A 234 -22.31 28.50 8.97
C ASP A 234 -22.16 29.34 7.68
N GLU A 235 -23.29 29.63 7.03
CA GLU A 235 -23.36 30.46 5.82
C GLU A 235 -24.03 31.83 6.08
N LYS A 236 -23.96 32.35 7.32
CA LYS A 236 -24.47 33.67 7.76
C LYS A 236 -26.00 33.80 7.80
N ARG A 237 -26.73 33.37 6.77
CA ARG A 237 -28.22 33.43 6.70
C ARG A 237 -28.89 32.04 6.72
N CYS A 238 -28.10 30.99 6.59
CA CYS A 238 -28.48 29.57 6.66
C CYS A 238 -27.27 28.77 7.15
N CYS A 239 -27.47 27.50 7.48
CA CYS A 239 -26.39 26.55 7.70
C CYS A 239 -26.31 25.57 6.54
N ARG A 240 -25.10 25.09 6.23
CA ARG A 240 -24.85 24.00 5.30
C ARG A 240 -24.39 22.77 6.06
N TYR A 241 -24.95 21.62 5.70
CA TYR A 241 -24.43 20.31 6.07
C TYR A 241 -23.35 19.91 5.07
N LYS A 242 -22.10 19.72 5.51
CA LYS A 242 -21.00 19.28 4.64
C LYS A 242 -20.23 18.13 5.27
N THR A 243 -19.78 17.21 4.45
CA THR A 243 -18.93 16.10 4.90
C THR A 243 -17.45 16.44 4.75
N VAL A 244 -16.63 16.10 5.75
CA VAL A 244 -15.18 16.42 5.84
C VAL A 244 -14.33 15.16 5.83
#